data_AF-A0A1Z9ED85-F1
#
_entry.id   AF-A0A1Z9ED85-F1
#
_cell.length_a   1.000
_cell.length_b   1.000
_cell.length_c   1.000
_cell.angle_alpha   90.00
_cell.angle_beta   90.00
_cell.angle_gamma   90.00
#
_symmetry.space_group_name_H-M   'P 1'
#
loop_
_entity.id
_entity.type
_entity.pdbx_description
1 polymer ?
#
loop_
_entity_poly.entity_id
_entity_poly.type
_entity_poly.pdbx_seq_one_letter_code
_entity_poly.pdbx_strand_id
1 'polypeptide(L)'
;MVLNKKRGWELPGGEIEEGEKIDEAALRELFEETGLLGVAKSYNDSLIEDGYVVWVEVDVEPRHLSWLSDDLAIEEVGWCIEFPERLGWSIEEINRIKNYDWSAAKSFLS
;
A
#
# COMPACT_ATOMS: atom_id res chain seq x y z
N MET A 1 0.45 6.48 -2.05
CA MET A 1 1.71 6.21 -1.32
C MET A 1 1.71 7.09 -0.08
N VAL A 2 2.53 6.72 0.91
CA VAL A 2 2.70 7.44 2.17
C VAL A 2 4.17 7.84 2.32
N LEU A 3 4.44 9.03 2.85
CA LEU A 3 5.77 9.51 3.17
C LEU A 3 6.06 9.25 4.64
N ASN A 4 6.80 8.19 4.93
CA ASN A 4 7.23 7.90 6.28
C ASN A 4 8.41 8.80 6.69
N LYS A 5 8.33 9.38 7.89
CA LYS A 5 9.33 10.31 8.46
C LYS A 5 10.76 9.78 8.38
N LYS A 6 10.94 8.48 8.57
CA LYS A 6 12.26 7.83 8.60
C LYS A 6 12.60 7.21 7.25
N ARG A 7 11.70 6.38 6.70
CA ARG A 7 11.99 5.53 5.54
C ARG A 7 11.88 6.26 4.21
N GLY A 8 11.02 7.27 4.11
CA GLY A 8 10.69 7.91 2.84
C GLY A 8 9.37 7.41 2.27
N TRP A 9 9.17 7.61 0.97
CA TRP A 9 7.93 7.25 0.27
C TRP A 9 7.80 5.75 0.06
N GLU A 10 6.65 5.21 0.45
CA GLU A 10 6.34 3.78 0.37
C GLU A 10 4.86 3.51 0.06
N LEU A 11 4.56 2.26 -0.27
CA LEU A 11 3.17 1.78 -0.27
C LEU A 11 2.68 1.70 1.19
N PRO A 12 1.40 1.97 1.47
CA PRO A 12 0.86 1.79 2.81
C PRO A 12 1.01 0.34 3.27
N GLY A 13 1.37 0.13 4.55
CA GLY A 13 1.49 -1.21 5.09
C GLY A 13 2.31 -1.34 6.38
N GLY A 14 2.06 -2.44 7.09
CA GLY A 14 2.68 -2.78 8.36
C GLY A 14 2.56 -4.27 8.69
N GLU A 15 2.66 -4.59 9.97
CA GLU A 15 2.64 -5.99 10.45
C GLU A 15 1.21 -6.54 10.47
N ILE A 16 1.08 -7.85 10.25
CA ILE A 16 -0.19 -8.56 10.48
C ILE A 16 -0.29 -8.85 11.98
N GLU A 17 -1.33 -8.35 12.64
CA GLU A 17 -1.53 -8.58 14.07
C GLU A 17 -2.10 -9.98 14.37
N GLU A 18 -2.02 -10.39 15.65
CA GLU A 18 -2.51 -11.70 16.07
C GLU A 18 -4.02 -11.85 15.80
N GLY A 19 -4.34 -12.80 14.91
CA GLY A 19 -5.73 -13.11 14.53
C GLY A 19 -6.24 -12.34 13.31
N GLU A 20 -5.46 -11.42 12.73
CA GLU A 20 -5.82 -10.74 11.49
C GLU A 20 -5.65 -11.64 10.26
N LYS A 21 -6.57 -11.52 9.32
CA LYS A 21 -6.36 -11.98 7.95
C LYS A 21 -5.53 -10.97 7.16
N ILE A 22 -4.96 -11.43 6.04
CA ILE A 22 -4.13 -10.61 5.15
C ILE A 22 -4.89 -9.37 4.64
N ASP A 23 -6.15 -9.53 4.26
CA ASP A 23 -7.02 -8.44 3.81
C ASP A 23 -7.38 -7.48 4.94
N GLU A 24 -7.66 -8.00 6.14
CA GLU A 24 -7.95 -7.19 7.32
C GLU A 24 -6.76 -6.29 7.68
N ALA A 25 -5.54 -6.85 7.77
CA ALA A 25 -4.32 -6.09 8.05
C ALA A 25 -4.06 -5.02 6.98
N ALA A 26 -4.15 -5.38 5.69
CA ALA A 26 -3.91 -4.43 4.60
C ALA A 26 -4.92 -3.27 4.58
N LEU A 27 -6.20 -3.54 4.89
CA LEU A 27 -7.23 -2.51 4.96
C LEU A 27 -7.10 -1.62 6.21
N ARG A 28 -6.69 -2.19 7.35
CA ARG A 28 -6.38 -1.43 8.57
C ARG A 28 -5.22 -0.47 8.32
N GLU A 29 -4.08 -0.97 7.83
CA GLU A 29 -2.89 -0.16 7.55
C GLU A 29 -3.18 0.95 6.53
N LEU A 30 -3.93 0.63 5.46
CA LEU A 30 -4.39 1.65 4.51
C LEU A 30 -5.17 2.76 5.23
N PHE A 31 -6.11 2.41 6.10
CA PHE A 31 -6.93 3.39 6.80
C PHE A 31 -6.10 4.20 7.81
N GLU A 32 -5.24 3.56 8.60
CA GLU A 32 -4.40 4.22 9.61
C GLU A 32 -3.46 5.24 8.98
N GLU A 33 -2.77 4.87 7.90
CA GLU A 33 -1.76 5.72 7.28
C GLU A 33 -2.34 6.74 6.29
N THR A 34 -3.51 6.46 5.68
CA THR A 34 -4.06 7.31 4.60
C THR A 34 -5.42 7.92 4.90
N GLY A 35 -6.17 7.39 5.87
CA GLY A 35 -7.57 7.72 6.10
C GLY A 35 -8.55 7.19 5.04
N LEU A 36 -8.08 6.44 4.04
CA LEU A 36 -8.92 5.89 2.98
C LEU A 36 -9.54 4.56 3.36
N LEU A 37 -10.76 4.33 2.88
CA LEU A 37 -11.42 3.03 2.92
C LEU A 37 -11.38 2.40 1.53
N GLY A 38 -11.21 1.08 1.49
CA GLY A 38 -11.14 0.33 0.24
C GLY A 38 -11.64 -1.10 0.37
N VAL A 39 -11.52 -1.84 -0.73
CA VAL A 39 -11.88 -3.25 -0.84
C VAL A 39 -10.66 -4.02 -1.31
N ALA A 40 -10.19 -4.96 -0.50
CA ALA A 40 -9.13 -5.89 -0.89
C ALA A 40 -9.65 -6.85 -1.96
N LYS A 41 -9.00 -6.88 -3.12
CA LYS A 41 -9.43 -7.66 -4.29
C LYS A 41 -8.67 -8.97 -4.41
N SER A 42 -7.36 -8.87 -4.29
CA SER A 42 -6.44 -9.98 -4.44
C SER A 42 -5.13 -9.71 -3.72
N TYR A 43 -4.33 -10.75 -3.54
CA TYR A 43 -3.00 -10.63 -2.96
C TYR A 43 -1.98 -11.52 -3.68
N ASN A 44 -0.71 -11.21 -3.45
CA ASN A 44 0.42 -12.01 -3.86
C ASN A 44 1.46 -12.10 -2.72
N ASP A 45 1.98 -13.29 -2.46
CA ASP A 45 2.92 -13.65 -1.38
C ASP A 45 4.35 -13.91 -1.88
N SER A 46 4.64 -13.53 -3.12
CA SER A 46 5.91 -13.80 -3.81
C SER A 46 6.56 -12.56 -4.45
N LEU A 47 5.87 -11.40 -4.42
CA LEU A 47 6.38 -10.15 -4.98
C LEU A 47 7.44 -9.49 -4.09
N ILE A 48 7.38 -9.74 -2.78
CA ILE A 48 8.32 -9.26 -1.76
C ILE A 48 8.81 -10.42 -0.92
N GLU A 49 9.97 -10.26 -0.28
CA GLU A 49 10.48 -11.23 0.67
C GLU A 49 9.67 -11.16 1.97
N ASP A 50 9.23 -12.32 2.46
CA ASP A 50 8.56 -12.48 3.75
C ASP A 50 7.34 -11.56 3.98
N GLY A 51 6.50 -11.40 2.96
CA GLY A 51 5.33 -10.55 3.08
C GLY A 51 4.29 -10.73 1.97
N TYR A 52 3.23 -9.95 2.09
CA TYR A 52 2.11 -9.96 1.15
C TYR A 52 1.96 -8.58 0.51
N VAL A 53 1.67 -8.56 -0.79
CA VAL A 53 1.23 -7.35 -1.48
C VAL A 53 -0.24 -7.53 -1.81
N VAL A 54 -1.07 -6.59 -1.35
CA VAL A 54 -2.52 -6.61 -1.53
C VAL A 54 -2.93 -5.54 -2.53
N TRP A 55 -3.73 -5.92 -3.52
CA TRP A 55 -4.44 -4.96 -4.35
C TRP A 55 -5.71 -4.53 -3.63
N VAL A 56 -5.73 -3.27 -3.20
CA VAL A 56 -6.92 -2.60 -2.67
C VAL A 56 -7.48 -1.62 -3.71
N GLU A 57 -8.78 -1.69 -3.94
CA GLU A 57 -9.52 -0.67 -4.70
C GLU A 57 -10.15 0.34 -3.74
N VAL A 58 -9.95 1.64 -3.98
CA VAL A 58 -10.58 2.72 -3.22
C VAL A 58 -11.53 3.51 -4.12
N ASP A 59 -12.67 3.93 -3.57
CA ASP A 59 -13.68 4.71 -4.30
C ASP A 59 -13.39 6.22 -4.21
N VAL A 60 -12.17 6.60 -4.58
CA VAL A 60 -11.70 7.98 -4.58
C VAL A 60 -10.94 8.26 -5.86
N GLU A 61 -11.31 9.33 -6.56
CA GLU A 61 -10.57 9.77 -7.75
C GLU A 61 -9.18 10.28 -7.37
N PRO A 62 -8.11 9.84 -8.05
CA PRO A 62 -6.76 10.35 -7.83
C PRO A 62 -6.69 11.86 -8.06
N ARG A 63 -6.05 12.58 -7.13
CA ARG A 63 -5.84 14.03 -7.20
C ARG A 63 -4.35 14.36 -7.14
N HIS A 64 -3.98 15.49 -7.73
CA HIS A 64 -2.59 16.00 -7.67
C HIS A 64 -2.20 16.58 -6.30
N LEU A 65 -3.17 16.78 -5.41
CA LEU A 65 -2.93 17.32 -4.08
C LEU A 65 -2.73 16.17 -3.09
N SER A 66 -1.66 16.27 -2.32
CA SER A 66 -1.44 15.43 -1.14
C SER A 66 -2.27 15.91 0.05
N TRP A 67 -2.34 15.05 1.07
CA TRP A 67 -2.99 15.34 2.34
C TRP A 67 -2.15 14.82 3.51
N LEU A 68 -2.49 15.27 4.72
CA LEU A 68 -1.83 14.84 5.94
C LEU A 68 -2.44 13.54 6.44
N SER A 69 -1.60 12.71 7.06
CA SER A 69 -2.02 11.52 7.79
C SER A 69 -2.29 11.86 9.27
N ASP A 70 -3.17 11.10 9.91
CA ASP A 70 -3.35 11.11 11.37
C ASP A 70 -2.29 10.24 12.07
N ASP A 71 -1.59 9.36 11.35
CA ASP A 71 -0.45 8.61 11.87
C ASP A 71 0.76 9.52 12.05
N LEU A 72 1.30 9.55 13.28
CA LEU A 72 2.49 10.30 13.63
C LEU A 72 3.76 9.84 12.90
N ALA A 73 3.80 8.64 12.32
CA ALA A 73 4.92 8.15 11.51
C ALA A 73 4.89 8.70 10.08
N ILE A 74 3.73 9.14 9.58
CA ILE A 74 3.50 9.56 8.20
C ILE A 74 3.41 11.10 8.12
N GLU A 75 4.21 11.70 7.25
CA GLU A 75 4.19 13.15 7.03
C GLU A 75 3.15 13.56 6.00
N GLU A 76 2.98 12.73 4.97
CA GLU A 76 2.23 13.08 3.78
C GLU A 76 1.67 11.82 3.12
N VAL A 77 0.50 11.95 2.52
CA VAL A 77 -0.13 10.93 1.69
C VAL A 77 -0.40 11.52 0.33
N GLY A 78 -0.08 10.78 -0.73
CA GLY A 78 -0.18 11.31 -2.08
C GLY A 78 -0.34 10.26 -3.17
N TRP A 79 -0.96 10.70 -4.27
CA TRP A 79 -1.00 9.96 -5.52
C TRP A 79 0.25 10.25 -6.33
N CYS A 80 0.97 9.20 -6.75
CA CYS A 80 2.22 9.33 -7.47
C CYS A 80 2.06 8.86 -8.91
N ILE A 81 2.33 9.76 -9.87
CA ILE A 81 2.40 9.41 -11.30
C ILE A 81 3.82 8.90 -11.62
N GLU A 82 4.82 9.57 -11.05
CA GLU A 82 6.23 9.22 -11.12
C GLU A 82 6.74 8.83 -9.73
N PHE A 83 7.89 8.16 -9.68
CA PHE A 83 8.49 7.80 -8.40
C PHE A 83 8.95 9.07 -7.67
N PRO A 84 8.48 9.31 -6.43
CA PRO A 84 8.95 10.44 -5.66
C PRO A 84 10.43 10.24 -5.25
N GLU A 85 11.12 11.35 -4.98
CA GLU A 85 12.45 11.30 -4.38
C GLU A 85 12.39 10.69 -2.98
N ARG A 86 13.47 10.02 -2.54
CA ARG A 86 13.57 9.34 -1.23
C ARG A 86 12.51 8.24 -1.05
N LEU A 87 12.61 7.19 -1.86
CA LEU A 87 11.81 5.97 -1.69
C LEU A 87 12.29 5.16 -0.47
N GLY A 88 11.34 4.64 0.31
CA GLY A 88 11.60 3.63 1.34
C GLY A 88 11.76 2.22 0.78
N TRP A 89 11.30 2.01 -0.45
CA TRP A 89 11.40 0.75 -1.20
C TRP A 89 12.42 0.86 -2.32
N SER A 90 12.99 -0.26 -2.78
CA SER A 90 13.80 -0.25 -3.99
C SER A 90 12.93 0.00 -5.23
N ILE A 91 13.51 0.63 -6.25
CA ILE A 91 12.83 0.86 -7.53
C ILE A 91 12.45 -0.47 -8.19
N GLU A 92 13.28 -1.51 -8.02
CA GLU A 92 13.03 -2.86 -8.50
C GLU A 92 11.77 -3.46 -7.87
N GLU A 93 11.57 -3.35 -6.56
CA GLU A 93 10.38 -3.87 -5.88
C GLU A 93 9.12 -3.16 -6.35
N ILE A 94 9.13 -1.83 -6.40
CA ILE A 94 7.95 -1.07 -6.87
C ILE A 94 7.65 -1.42 -8.33
N ASN A 95 8.66 -1.58 -9.18
CA ASN A 95 8.47 -2.00 -10.56
C ASN A 95 7.93 -3.42 -10.68
N ARG A 96 8.34 -4.36 -9.83
CA ARG A 96 7.75 -5.71 -9.81
C ARG A 96 6.26 -5.64 -9.50
N ILE A 97 5.87 -4.87 -8.49
CA ILE A 97 4.47 -4.70 -8.09
C ILE A 97 3.66 -4.02 -9.19
N LYS A 98 4.17 -2.91 -9.74
CA LYS A 98 3.50 -2.12 -10.78
C LYS A 98 3.27 -2.89 -12.08
N ASN A 99 4.23 -3.75 -12.47
CA ASN A 99 4.17 -4.49 -13.72
C ASN A 99 3.64 -5.93 -13.56
N TYR A 100 3.23 -6.31 -12.35
CA TYR A 100 2.65 -7.62 -12.10
C TYR A 100 1.27 -7.75 -12.77
N ASP A 101 1.01 -8.91 -13.37
CA ASP A 101 -0.32 -9.25 -13.89
C ASP A 101 -1.23 -9.69 -12.75
N TRP A 102 -1.97 -8.72 -12.21
CA TRP A 102 -2.90 -8.94 -11.11
C TRP A 102 -4.08 -9.85 -11.46
N SER A 103 -4.35 -10.14 -12.73
CA SER A 103 -5.36 -11.14 -13.10
C SER A 103 -4.95 -12.57 -12.72
N ALA A 104 -3.65 -12.81 -12.50
CA ALA A 104 -3.09 -14.08 -12.04
C ALA A 104 -2.92 -14.16 -10.51
N ALA A 105 -3.35 -13.13 -9.76
CA ALA A 105 -3.23 -13.07 -8.31
C ALA A 105 -4.22 -13.98 -7.59
N LYS A 106 -3.99 -14.23 -6.28
CA LYS A 106 -4.93 -14.96 -5.43
C LYS A 106 -6.09 -14.02 -5.06
N SER A 107 -7.30 -14.35 -5.48
CA SER A 107 -8.51 -13.56 -5.18
C SER A 107 -8.96 -13.74 -3.74
N PHE A 108 -9.39 -12.66 -3.08
CA PHE A 108 -10.12 -12.74 -1.81
C PHE A 108 -11.61 -13.05 -2.01
N LEU A 109 -12.14 -12.76 -3.19
CA LEU A 109 -13.48 -13.17 -3.60
C LEU A 109 -13.40 -14.62 -4.09
N SER A 110 -13.79 -15.56 -3.22
CA SER A 110 -14.11 -16.94 -3.57
C SER A 110 -15.59 -17.09 -3.92
#